data_AF-A0A1J4KTK4-F1
#
_entry.id   AF-A0A1J4KTK4-F1
#
_cell.length_a   1.000
_cell.length_b   1.000
_cell.length_c   1.000
_cell.angle_alpha   90.00
_cell.angle_beta   90.00
_cell.angle_gamma   90.00
#
_symmetry.space_group_name_H-M   'P 1'
#
loop_
_entity.id
_entity.type
_entity.pdbx_description
1 polymer ?
#
loop_
_entity_poly.entity_id
_entity_poly.type
_entity_poly.pdbx_seq_one_letter_code
_entity_poly.pdbx_strand_id
1 'polypeptide(L)'
;MRAKTQLYPTIKKPVVANRCLPVQYTQNFKPSSSIKYNNVVEAVDRVGSTVIVSLPKSQHTTIDSVIKVKANEQKEKLLKELELENINATEILLRVSQCFTPYANLLKLAYEELQYATAPTHSAQFEELERTAALTSARQEVDVQQAEDRVARLKTEGNELKKNLRRHQNRLNSINKDIDRLNQLTQLHGIENSDEVQSKQHVIDDDDGISAAEKIPLDDNLYKELWAEHSSLNNQIEELEKVLKETQERQADAFHETAMRIIQRKSRSSI
;
A
#
# COMPACT_ATOMS: atom_id res chain seq x y z
N MET A 1 -6.56 26.59 -24.56
CA MET A 1 -6.76 25.88 -23.28
C MET A 1 -8.09 25.13 -23.33
N ARG A 2 -8.08 23.80 -23.40
CA ARG A 2 -9.27 22.95 -23.32
C ARG A 2 -9.06 21.93 -22.21
N ALA A 3 -9.81 22.07 -21.13
CA ALA A 3 -9.82 21.11 -20.03
C ALA A 3 -10.51 19.81 -20.49
N LYS A 4 -9.82 18.67 -20.36
CA LYS A 4 -10.40 17.34 -20.54
C LYS A 4 -10.87 16.85 -19.18
N THR A 5 -12.18 16.83 -18.98
CA THR A 5 -12.83 16.21 -17.82
C THR A 5 -12.69 14.69 -17.94
N GLN A 6 -11.96 14.06 -17.01
CA GLN A 6 -11.89 12.61 -16.91
C GLN A 6 -13.16 12.11 -16.19
N LEU A 7 -13.96 11.31 -16.88
CA LEU A 7 -15.09 10.57 -16.32
C LEU A 7 -14.55 9.33 -15.60
N TYR A 8 -14.80 9.23 -14.30
CA TYR A 8 -14.55 8.02 -13.52
C TYR A 8 -15.56 6.92 -13.90
N PRO A 9 -15.14 5.64 -13.98
CA PRO A 9 -16.07 4.55 -14.20
C PRO A 9 -16.87 4.26 -12.92
N THR A 10 -18.19 4.36 -13.00
CA THR A 10 -19.13 3.88 -11.98
C THR A 10 -19.01 2.35 -11.82
N ILE A 11 -18.50 1.93 -10.68
CA ILE A 11 -18.48 0.54 -10.23
C ILE A 11 -19.93 0.12 -9.91
N LYS A 12 -20.47 -0.82 -10.69
CA LYS A 12 -21.74 -1.49 -10.35
C LYS A 12 -21.54 -2.32 -9.09
N LYS A 13 -22.31 -2.03 -8.04
CA LYS A 13 -22.36 -2.87 -6.83
C LYS A 13 -22.80 -4.29 -7.20
N PRO A 14 -22.15 -5.36 -6.69
CA PRO A 14 -22.71 -6.70 -6.82
C PRO A 14 -24.00 -6.80 -6.01
N VAL A 15 -25.06 -7.30 -6.65
CA VAL A 15 -26.27 -7.74 -5.98
C VAL A 15 -25.89 -8.97 -5.16
N VAL A 16 -25.79 -8.82 -3.85
CA VAL A 16 -25.57 -9.92 -2.92
C VAL A 16 -26.81 -10.81 -2.94
N ALA A 17 -26.74 -11.90 -3.71
CA ALA A 17 -27.71 -12.97 -3.65
C ALA A 17 -27.46 -13.78 -2.36
N ASN A 18 -28.04 -13.34 -1.25
CA ASN A 18 -28.17 -14.16 -0.05
C ASN A 18 -29.09 -15.34 -0.35
N ARG A 19 -28.51 -16.44 -0.83
CA ARG A 19 -29.16 -17.76 -0.88
C ARG A 19 -28.29 -18.76 -0.14
N CYS A 20 -28.41 -18.80 1.18
CA CYS A 20 -27.79 -19.82 2.04
C CYS A 20 -28.57 -21.16 2.06
N LEU A 21 -29.42 -21.44 1.07
CA LEU A 21 -30.15 -22.71 1.01
C LEU A 21 -30.04 -23.32 -0.39
N PRO A 22 -29.79 -24.64 -0.50
CA PRO A 22 -29.85 -25.36 -1.78
C PRO A 22 -31.21 -25.19 -2.45
N VAL A 23 -31.21 -24.99 -3.77
CA VAL A 23 -32.41 -24.72 -4.60
C VAL A 23 -33.54 -25.73 -4.38
N GLN A 24 -33.20 -26.97 -4.02
CA GLN A 24 -34.11 -28.09 -3.76
C GLN A 24 -35.09 -27.84 -2.60
N TYR A 25 -34.79 -26.93 -1.67
CA TYR A 25 -35.66 -26.61 -0.52
C TYR A 25 -36.65 -25.47 -0.77
N THR A 26 -36.55 -24.76 -1.90
CA THR A 26 -37.34 -23.54 -2.15
C THR A 26 -38.71 -23.79 -2.78
N GLN A 27 -39.00 -25.01 -3.26
CA GLN A 27 -40.20 -25.26 -4.06
C GLN A 27 -41.36 -25.97 -3.32
N ASN A 28 -41.16 -26.52 -2.11
CA ASN A 28 -42.17 -27.39 -1.49
C ASN A 28 -42.70 -26.95 -0.11
N PHE A 29 -42.35 -25.77 0.40
CA PHE A 29 -42.93 -25.29 1.65
C PHE A 29 -44.14 -24.38 1.39
N LYS A 30 -45.34 -24.96 1.32
CA LYS A 30 -46.61 -24.21 1.44
C LYS A 30 -47.02 -24.22 2.91
N PRO A 31 -47.04 -23.08 3.62
CA PRO A 31 -47.64 -23.02 4.95
C PRO A 31 -49.15 -23.22 4.81
N SER A 32 -49.67 -24.30 5.37
CA SER A 32 -51.09 -24.59 5.48
C SER A 32 -51.78 -23.47 6.26
N SER A 33 -52.70 -22.79 5.59
CA SER A 33 -53.82 -22.00 6.11
C SER A 33 -53.87 -21.77 7.64
N SER A 34 -53.62 -20.51 8.03
CA SER A 34 -54.02 -19.94 9.30
C SER A 34 -55.54 -20.03 9.49
N ILE A 35 -56.00 -20.90 10.41
CA ILE A 35 -57.37 -20.93 10.91
C ILE A 35 -57.61 -19.65 11.72
N LYS A 36 -58.44 -18.74 11.19
CA LYS A 36 -58.95 -17.58 11.92
C LYS A 36 -60.17 -18.02 12.74
N TYR A 37 -60.07 -18.02 14.07
CA TYR A 37 -61.24 -18.06 14.95
C TYR A 37 -61.72 -16.62 15.17
N ASN A 38 -62.80 -16.24 14.49
CA ASN A 38 -63.58 -15.05 14.86
C ASN A 38 -64.49 -15.45 16.02
N ASN A 39 -64.13 -15.10 17.26
CA ASN A 39 -65.08 -15.04 18.36
C ASN A 39 -65.52 -13.58 18.54
N VAL A 40 -66.69 -13.25 17.99
CA VAL A 40 -67.46 -12.08 18.41
C VAL A 40 -68.73 -12.62 19.05
N VAL A 41 -68.82 -12.49 20.38
CA VAL A 41 -70.05 -12.67 21.13
C VAL A 41 -70.39 -11.31 21.70
N GLU A 42 -71.38 -10.64 21.11
CA GLU A 42 -72.12 -9.56 21.75
C GLU A 42 -73.52 -10.02 22.14
N ALA A 43 -73.94 -9.51 23.29
CA ALA A 43 -75.03 -9.91 24.17
C ALA A 43 -76.43 -9.54 23.62
N VAL A 44 -77.38 -10.50 23.63
CA VAL A 44 -78.57 -10.60 24.53
C VAL A 44 -79.84 -9.89 24.01
N ASP A 45 -80.89 -10.66 23.69
CA ASP A 45 -82.13 -10.67 24.50
C ASP A 45 -83.11 -11.84 24.16
N ARG A 46 -83.52 -12.56 25.23
CA ARG A 46 -84.81 -13.28 25.49
C ARG A 46 -85.18 -14.44 24.52
N VAL A 47 -85.42 -15.70 24.91
CA VAL A 47 -86.27 -16.30 25.96
C VAL A 47 -85.94 -17.82 25.99
N GLY A 48 -85.97 -18.48 27.15
CA GLY A 48 -86.13 -19.94 27.20
C GLY A 48 -85.08 -20.71 28.01
N SER A 49 -85.32 -20.79 29.32
CA SER A 49 -85.07 -21.92 30.23
C SER A 49 -83.97 -22.94 29.88
N THR A 50 -82.92 -23.01 30.70
CA THR A 50 -82.66 -24.15 31.61
C THR A 50 -81.40 -23.89 32.42
N VAL A 51 -81.45 -24.23 33.71
CA VAL A 51 -80.34 -24.08 34.66
C VAL A 51 -79.25 -25.09 34.30
N ILE A 52 -78.12 -24.61 33.78
CA ILE A 52 -76.86 -25.36 33.78
C ILE A 52 -76.05 -24.83 34.96
N VAL A 53 -75.84 -25.69 35.95
CA VAL A 53 -74.86 -25.49 37.03
C VAL A 53 -73.51 -25.24 36.36
N SER A 54 -73.05 -24.00 36.43
CA SER A 54 -71.77 -23.59 35.84
C SER A 54 -70.65 -24.13 36.73
N LEU A 55 -69.85 -25.06 36.19
CA LEU A 55 -68.55 -25.36 36.78
C LEU A 55 -67.72 -24.05 36.83
N PRO A 56 -66.99 -23.77 37.93
CA PRO A 56 -66.11 -22.62 37.98
C PRO A 56 -65.07 -22.78 36.86
N LYS A 57 -65.01 -21.79 35.96
CA LYS A 57 -63.94 -21.67 34.97
C LYS A 57 -62.62 -21.52 35.73
N SER A 58 -61.94 -22.63 35.98
CA SER A 58 -60.53 -22.60 36.34
C SER A 58 -59.80 -21.87 35.21
N GLN A 59 -59.12 -20.80 35.60
CA GLN A 59 -58.26 -19.99 34.74
C GLN A 59 -57.19 -20.90 34.10
N HIS A 60 -57.48 -21.43 32.91
CA HIS A 60 -56.44 -21.97 32.05
C HIS A 60 -55.69 -20.77 31.46
N THR A 61 -54.74 -20.22 32.22
CA THR A 61 -53.58 -19.55 31.61
C THR A 61 -52.94 -20.60 30.71
N THR A 62 -53.15 -20.48 29.40
CA THR A 62 -52.57 -21.38 28.40
C THR A 62 -51.07 -21.43 28.63
N ILE A 63 -50.52 -22.63 28.77
CA ILE A 63 -49.09 -22.88 29.01
C ILE A 63 -48.21 -22.06 28.04
N ASP A 64 -48.69 -21.83 26.82
CA ASP A 64 -48.09 -20.97 25.80
C ASP A 64 -47.88 -19.50 26.21
N SER A 65 -48.77 -18.94 27.03
CA SER A 65 -48.65 -17.55 27.53
C SER A 65 -47.48 -17.43 28.50
N VAL A 66 -47.32 -18.41 29.40
CA VAL A 66 -46.22 -18.47 30.38
C VAL A 66 -44.87 -18.68 29.68
N ILE A 67 -44.87 -19.51 28.63
CA ILE A 67 -43.68 -19.76 27.79
C ILE A 67 -43.22 -18.48 27.09
N LYS A 68 -44.15 -17.72 26.49
CA LYS A 68 -43.83 -16.47 25.78
C LYS A 68 -43.29 -15.39 26.71
N VAL A 69 -43.83 -15.26 27.92
CA VAL A 69 -43.37 -14.29 28.91
C VAL A 69 -41.91 -14.60 29.32
N LYS A 70 -41.61 -15.86 29.66
CA LYS A 70 -40.24 -16.27 30.01
C LYS A 70 -39.25 -16.11 28.85
N ALA A 71 -39.67 -16.41 27.62
CA ALA A 71 -38.84 -16.22 26.43
C ALA A 71 -38.50 -14.75 26.18
N ASN A 72 -39.46 -13.84 26.39
CA ASN A 72 -39.25 -12.40 26.24
C ASN A 72 -38.32 -11.85 27.33
N GLU A 73 -38.46 -12.29 28.58
CA GLU A 73 -37.56 -11.90 29.68
C GLU A 73 -36.11 -12.32 29.41
N GLN A 74 -35.91 -13.54 28.89
CA GLN A 74 -34.57 -14.03 28.53
C GLN A 74 -34.00 -13.29 27.32
N LYS A 75 -34.82 -12.97 26.33
CA LYS A 75 -34.44 -12.15 25.17
C LYS A 75 -33.92 -10.76 25.60
N GLU A 76 -34.63 -10.08 26.50
CA GLU A 76 -34.20 -8.75 26.95
C GLU A 76 -32.89 -8.79 27.74
N LYS A 77 -32.66 -9.83 28.54
CA LYS A 77 -31.37 -10.02 29.23
C LYS A 77 -30.24 -10.22 28.24
N LEU A 78 -30.43 -11.07 27.24
CA LEU A 78 -29.43 -11.38 26.22
C LEU A 78 -29.11 -10.14 25.36
N LEU A 79 -30.11 -9.31 25.03
CA LEU A 79 -29.88 -8.05 24.33
C LEU A 79 -29.06 -7.05 25.16
N LYS A 80 -29.36 -6.93 26.46
CA LYS A 80 -28.56 -6.08 27.37
C LYS A 80 -27.12 -6.56 27.52
N GLU A 81 -26.90 -7.88 27.54
CA GLU A 81 -25.56 -8.46 27.57
C GLU A 81 -24.78 -8.17 26.27
N LEU A 82 -25.43 -8.27 25.11
CA LEU A 82 -24.82 -7.95 23.80
C LEU A 82 -24.49 -6.47 23.62
N GLU A 83 -25.21 -5.58 24.30
CA GLU A 83 -24.89 -4.15 24.32
C GLU A 83 -23.64 -3.83 25.16
N LEU A 84 -23.31 -4.68 26.14
CA LEU A 84 -22.23 -4.47 27.10
C LEU A 84 -20.96 -5.26 26.77
N GLU A 85 -21.09 -6.44 26.17
CA GLU A 85 -19.98 -7.35 25.88
C GLU A 85 -19.94 -7.74 24.39
N ASN A 86 -18.73 -7.73 23.81
CA ASN A 86 -18.52 -8.17 22.43
C ASN A 86 -18.32 -9.69 22.40
N ILE A 87 -19.44 -10.43 22.50
CA ILE A 87 -19.47 -11.89 22.62
C ILE A 87 -19.24 -12.55 21.24
N ASN A 88 -18.50 -13.66 21.21
CA ASN A 88 -18.26 -14.42 19.98
C ASN A 88 -19.57 -15.05 19.43
N ALA A 89 -19.72 -15.08 18.10
CA ALA A 89 -20.93 -15.55 17.42
C ALA A 89 -21.34 -16.98 17.79
N THR A 90 -20.37 -17.87 18.04
CA THR A 90 -20.63 -19.24 18.51
C THR A 90 -21.22 -19.29 19.92
N GLU A 91 -20.79 -18.37 20.79
CA GLU A 91 -21.25 -18.28 22.17
C GLU A 91 -22.63 -17.60 22.26
N ILE A 92 -22.91 -16.65 21.37
CA ILE A 92 -24.26 -16.11 21.17
C ILE A 92 -25.23 -17.23 20.78
N LEU A 93 -24.86 -18.07 19.82
CA LEU A 93 -25.69 -19.20 19.39
C LEU A 93 -25.99 -20.16 20.55
N LEU A 94 -24.99 -20.45 21.39
CA LEU A 94 -25.16 -21.26 22.59
C LEU A 94 -26.16 -20.64 23.57
N ARG A 95 -26.03 -19.34 23.90
CA ARG A 95 -26.94 -18.67 24.83
C ARG A 95 -28.37 -18.56 24.28
N VAL A 96 -28.52 -18.33 22.98
CA VAL A 96 -29.84 -18.33 22.31
C VAL A 96 -30.46 -19.74 22.32
N SER A 97 -29.65 -20.80 22.21
CA SER A 97 -30.14 -22.18 22.32
C SER A 97 -30.65 -22.53 23.72
N GLN A 98 -30.21 -21.82 24.76
CA GLN A 98 -30.67 -22.00 26.14
C GLN A 98 -31.94 -21.20 26.45
N CYS A 99 -32.35 -20.29 25.55
CA CYS A 99 -33.61 -19.56 25.70
C CYS A 99 -34.81 -20.48 25.47
N PHE A 100 -35.90 -20.22 26.18
CA PHE A 100 -37.12 -21.02 26.13
C PHE A 100 -37.90 -20.78 24.82
N THR A 101 -37.36 -21.31 23.71
CA THR A 101 -37.90 -21.18 22.36
C THR A 101 -38.16 -22.56 21.76
N PRO A 102 -39.14 -22.70 20.85
CA PRO A 102 -39.42 -23.99 20.20
C PRO A 102 -38.25 -24.50 19.33
N TYR A 103 -37.27 -23.65 19.03
CA TYR A 103 -36.09 -23.98 18.23
C TYR A 103 -34.82 -24.19 19.06
N ALA A 104 -34.91 -24.12 20.40
CA ALA A 104 -33.79 -24.27 21.32
C ALA A 104 -32.91 -25.50 21.03
N ASN A 105 -33.55 -26.67 20.86
CA ASN A 105 -32.85 -27.92 20.57
C ASN A 105 -32.17 -27.92 19.20
N LEU A 106 -32.79 -27.30 18.19
CA LEU A 106 -32.20 -27.19 16.85
C LEU A 106 -30.98 -26.27 16.86
N LEU A 107 -31.07 -25.15 17.58
CA LEU A 107 -29.95 -24.22 17.75
C LEU A 107 -28.80 -24.85 18.53
N LYS A 108 -29.11 -25.69 19.52
CA LYS A 108 -28.12 -26.46 20.28
C LYS A 108 -27.37 -27.46 19.38
N LEU A 109 -28.11 -28.21 18.56
CA LEU A 109 -27.51 -29.13 17.58
C LEU A 109 -26.65 -28.38 16.55
N ALA A 110 -27.12 -27.22 16.06
CA ALA A 110 -26.33 -26.39 15.15
C ALA A 110 -25.04 -25.87 15.80
N TYR A 111 -25.06 -25.53 17.09
CA TYR A 111 -23.87 -25.15 17.85
C TYR A 111 -22.89 -26.31 17.99
N GLU A 112 -23.38 -27.51 18.32
CA GLU A 112 -22.56 -28.72 18.43
C GLU A 112 -21.91 -29.07 17.08
N GLU A 113 -22.65 -29.02 15.97
CA GLU A 113 -22.09 -29.21 14.62
C GLU A 113 -21.06 -28.14 14.25
N LEU A 114 -21.29 -26.87 14.62
CA LEU A 114 -20.32 -25.79 14.41
C LEU A 114 -19.02 -26.02 15.19
N GLN A 115 -19.09 -26.53 16.41
CA GLN A 115 -17.93 -26.91 17.22
C GLN A 115 -17.10 -28.00 16.54
N TYR A 116 -17.74 -28.98 15.90
CA TYR A 116 -17.06 -30.02 15.13
C TYR A 116 -16.55 -29.52 13.76
N ALA A 117 -17.24 -28.57 13.14
CA ALA A 117 -16.82 -27.95 11.87
C ALA A 117 -15.59 -27.03 12.04
N THR A 118 -15.40 -26.46 13.24
CA THR A 118 -14.20 -25.71 13.61
C THR A 118 -13.04 -26.64 13.99
N ALA A 119 -12.69 -27.60 13.13
CA ALA A 119 -11.26 -27.79 12.94
C ALA A 119 -10.74 -26.48 12.30
N PRO A 120 -9.65 -25.86 12.77
CA PRO A 120 -9.02 -24.77 12.04
C PRO A 120 -8.36 -25.36 10.80
N THR A 121 -9.17 -25.83 9.85
CA THR A 121 -8.76 -25.97 8.46
C THR A 121 -8.71 -24.55 7.94
N HIS A 122 -7.58 -23.88 8.17
CA HIS A 122 -7.21 -22.75 7.35
C HIS A 122 -7.42 -23.23 5.90
N SER A 123 -8.34 -22.59 5.19
CA SER A 123 -8.55 -22.89 3.79
C SER A 123 -7.19 -22.80 3.11
N ALA A 124 -6.80 -23.79 2.30
CA ALA A 124 -5.52 -23.74 1.58
C ALA A 124 -5.36 -22.43 0.76
N GLN A 125 -6.48 -21.82 0.36
CA GLN A 125 -6.50 -20.50 -0.28
C GLN A 125 -6.09 -19.38 0.68
N PHE A 126 -6.48 -19.45 1.95
CA PHE A 126 -6.11 -18.49 2.99
C PHE A 126 -4.63 -18.61 3.35
N GLU A 127 -4.10 -19.83 3.52
CA GLU A 127 -2.67 -20.06 3.77
C GLU A 127 -1.79 -19.55 2.61
N GLU A 128 -2.21 -19.78 1.37
CA GLU A 128 -1.50 -19.26 0.19
C GLU A 128 -1.59 -17.72 0.12
N LEU A 129 -2.69 -17.12 0.59
CA LEU A 129 -2.85 -15.67 0.65
C LEU A 129 -1.94 -15.05 1.72
N GLU A 130 -1.82 -15.68 2.90
CA GLU A 130 -0.86 -15.26 3.93
C GLU A 130 0.59 -15.40 3.44
N ARG A 131 0.92 -16.51 2.77
CA ARG A 131 2.24 -16.74 2.21
C ARG A 131 2.59 -15.70 1.13
N THR A 132 1.64 -15.36 0.26
CA THR A 132 1.84 -14.35 -0.78
C THR A 132 1.89 -12.93 -0.20
N ALA A 133 1.11 -12.63 0.84
CA ALA A 133 1.19 -11.38 1.59
C ALA A 133 2.56 -11.22 2.28
N ALA A 134 3.06 -12.27 2.94
CA ALA A 134 4.39 -12.26 3.56
C ALA A 134 5.50 -12.06 2.52
N LEU A 135 5.42 -12.75 1.38
CA LEU A 135 6.38 -12.58 0.29
C LEU A 135 6.35 -11.19 -0.35
N THR A 136 5.16 -10.61 -0.54
CA THR A 136 5.02 -9.26 -1.10
C THR A 136 5.50 -8.20 -0.11
N SER A 137 5.21 -8.37 1.19
CA SER A 137 5.75 -7.53 2.25
C SER A 137 7.28 -7.56 2.29
N ALA A 138 7.89 -8.75 2.25
CA ALA A 138 9.35 -8.88 2.25
C ALA A 138 10.00 -8.24 1.01
N ARG A 139 9.35 -8.31 -0.17
CA ARG A 139 9.82 -7.62 -1.38
C ARG A 139 9.76 -6.11 -1.22
N GLN A 140 8.64 -5.59 -0.71
CA GLN A 140 8.48 -4.16 -0.47
C GLN A 140 9.51 -3.65 0.54
N GLU A 141 9.81 -4.41 1.58
CA GLU A 141 10.84 -4.06 2.57
C GLU A 141 12.23 -3.96 1.93
N VAL A 142 12.60 -4.90 1.05
CA VAL A 142 13.85 -4.82 0.29
C VAL A 142 13.90 -3.59 -0.62
N ASP A 143 12.81 -3.28 -1.32
CA ASP A 143 12.72 -2.11 -2.19
C ASP A 143 12.87 -0.80 -1.39
N VAL A 144 12.25 -0.73 -0.20
CA VAL A 144 12.39 0.40 0.74
C VAL A 144 13.84 0.52 1.18
N GLN A 145 14.48 -0.56 1.60
CA GLN A 145 15.88 -0.53 2.04
C GLN A 145 16.81 -0.04 0.93
N GLN A 146 16.60 -0.50 -0.31
CA GLN A 146 17.38 -0.03 -1.47
C GLN A 146 17.15 1.46 -1.75
N ALA A 147 15.91 1.95 -1.60
CA ALA A 147 15.59 3.35 -1.77
C ALA A 147 16.25 4.22 -0.69
N GLU A 148 16.23 3.78 0.57
CA GLU A 148 16.90 4.44 1.68
C GLU A 148 18.42 4.53 1.47
N ASP A 149 19.05 3.43 1.04
CA ASP A 149 20.48 3.40 0.73
C ASP A 149 20.84 4.38 -0.40
N ARG A 150 20.01 4.46 -1.45
CA ARG A 150 20.19 5.43 -2.54
C ARG A 150 20.08 6.87 -2.03
N VAL A 151 19.10 7.16 -1.18
CA VAL A 151 18.94 8.49 -0.58
C VAL A 151 20.15 8.86 0.28
N ALA A 152 20.67 7.91 1.06
CA ALA A 152 21.87 8.13 1.87
C ALA A 152 23.09 8.50 1.00
N ARG A 153 23.32 7.77 -0.11
CA ARG A 153 24.40 8.05 -1.07
C ARG A 153 24.27 9.43 -1.73
N LEU A 154 23.08 9.75 -2.24
CA LEU A 154 22.80 11.05 -2.86
C LEU A 154 22.99 12.20 -1.87
N LYS A 155 22.65 11.99 -0.59
CA LYS A 155 22.88 12.99 0.46
C LYS A 155 24.37 13.22 0.72
N THR A 156 25.19 12.16 0.71
CA THR A 156 26.65 12.29 0.84
C THR A 156 27.26 13.01 -0.35
N GLU A 157 26.89 12.62 -1.58
CA GLU A 157 27.35 13.26 -2.82
C GLU A 157 26.92 14.74 -2.88
N GLY A 158 25.66 15.05 -2.55
CA GLY A 158 25.16 16.42 -2.49
C GLY A 158 25.90 17.29 -1.48
N ASN A 159 26.29 16.72 -0.33
CA ASN A 159 27.10 17.44 0.66
C ASN A 159 28.53 17.69 0.16
N GLU A 160 29.12 16.76 -0.57
CA GLU A 160 30.44 16.91 -1.17
C GLU A 160 30.44 17.97 -2.27
N LEU A 161 29.47 17.91 -3.18
CA LEU A 161 29.26 18.95 -4.20
C LEU A 161 29.07 20.33 -3.58
N LYS A 162 28.30 20.43 -2.50
CA LYS A 162 28.12 21.69 -1.76
C LYS A 162 29.43 22.21 -1.15
N LYS A 163 30.29 21.33 -0.63
CA LYS A 163 31.63 21.70 -0.13
C LYS A 163 32.51 22.19 -1.27
N ASN A 164 32.52 21.49 -2.41
CA ASN A 164 33.30 21.88 -3.58
C ASN A 164 32.83 23.22 -4.15
N LEU A 165 31.53 23.44 -4.28
CA LEU A 165 30.96 24.72 -4.71
C LEU A 165 31.42 25.86 -3.80
N ARG A 166 31.39 25.67 -2.48
CA ARG A 166 31.90 26.69 -1.53
C ARG A 166 33.39 26.98 -1.73
N ARG A 167 34.22 25.96 -1.98
CA ARG A 167 35.65 26.16 -2.26
C ARG A 167 35.86 26.97 -3.55
N HIS A 168 35.15 26.64 -4.62
CA HIS A 168 35.22 27.37 -5.88
C HIS A 168 34.70 28.81 -5.74
N GLN A 169 33.61 29.02 -5.02
CA GLN A 169 33.08 30.36 -4.72
C GLN A 169 34.12 31.20 -3.96
N ASN A 170 34.78 30.62 -2.94
CA ASN A 170 35.81 31.31 -2.18
C ASN A 170 37.03 31.64 -3.05
N ARG A 171 37.44 30.74 -3.94
CA ARG A 171 38.52 30.97 -4.91
C ARG A 171 38.17 32.10 -5.87
N LEU A 172 36.96 32.10 -6.42
CA LEU A 172 36.45 33.15 -7.29
C LEU A 172 36.45 34.51 -6.58
N ASN A 173 35.98 34.55 -5.33
CA ASN A 173 36.00 35.77 -4.53
C ASN A 173 37.43 36.26 -4.25
N SER A 174 38.40 35.36 -4.08
CA SER A 174 39.81 35.74 -3.95
C SER A 174 40.32 36.35 -5.24
N ILE A 175 40.08 35.70 -6.38
CA ILE A 175 40.48 36.19 -7.70
C ILE A 175 39.86 37.56 -7.98
N ASN A 176 38.57 37.75 -7.69
CA ASN A 176 37.91 39.05 -7.85
C ASN A 176 38.57 40.14 -6.99
N LYS A 177 38.92 39.83 -5.73
CA LYS A 177 39.68 40.78 -4.89
C LYS A 177 41.05 41.10 -5.46
N ASP A 178 41.72 40.12 -6.04
CA ASP A 178 43.03 40.32 -6.68
C ASP A 178 42.90 41.15 -7.96
N ILE A 179 41.85 40.94 -8.76
CA ILE A 179 41.49 41.80 -9.90
C ILE A 179 41.22 43.23 -9.44
N ASP A 180 40.46 43.42 -8.36
CA ASP A 180 40.18 44.75 -7.82
C ASP A 180 41.46 45.45 -7.37
N ARG A 181 42.38 44.73 -6.72
CA ARG A 181 43.71 45.24 -6.33
C ARG A 181 44.55 45.62 -7.53
N LEU A 182 44.58 44.77 -8.57
CA LEU A 182 45.29 45.05 -9.81
C LEU A 182 44.72 46.29 -10.50
N ASN A 183 43.39 46.39 -10.62
CA ASN A 183 42.74 47.57 -11.17
C ASN A 183 43.06 48.85 -10.40
N GLN A 184 43.10 48.79 -9.06
CA GLN A 184 43.55 49.92 -8.23
C GLN A 184 45.01 50.28 -8.51
N LEU A 185 45.89 49.28 -8.65
CA LEU A 185 47.30 49.51 -8.98
C LEU A 185 47.45 50.17 -10.36
N THR A 186 46.74 49.67 -11.36
CA THR A 186 46.70 50.21 -12.72
C THR A 186 46.25 51.68 -12.71
N GLN A 187 45.20 52.01 -11.95
CA GLN A 187 44.74 53.38 -11.75
C GLN A 187 45.81 54.27 -11.07
N LEU A 188 46.47 53.78 -10.02
CA LEU A 188 47.54 54.52 -9.32
C LEU A 188 48.73 54.81 -10.23
N HIS A 189 49.06 53.89 -11.13
CA HIS A 189 50.16 54.05 -12.10
C HIS A 189 49.76 54.84 -13.35
N GLY A 190 48.51 55.30 -13.46
CA GLY A 190 48.05 56.09 -14.61
C GLY A 190 48.07 55.32 -15.93
N ILE A 191 48.03 53.98 -15.87
CA ILE A 191 47.96 53.13 -17.06
C ILE A 191 46.51 53.18 -17.53
N GLU A 192 46.26 53.92 -18.62
CA GLU A 192 44.94 54.03 -19.23
C GLU A 192 44.62 52.70 -19.93
N ASN A 193 43.69 51.91 -19.38
CA ASN A 193 43.16 50.72 -20.04
C ASN A 193 42.22 51.13 -21.20
N SER A 194 42.70 51.94 -22.15
CA SER A 194 41.92 52.44 -23.29
C SER A 194 42.21 51.67 -24.59
N ASP A 195 42.36 50.34 -24.52
CA ASP A 195 42.50 49.52 -25.73
C ASP A 195 41.18 48.91 -26.17
N GLU A 196 40.19 49.77 -26.44
CA GLU A 196 39.09 49.41 -27.35
C GLU A 196 39.10 50.16 -28.69
N VAL A 197 39.94 51.20 -28.93
CA VAL A 197 39.88 51.92 -30.22
C VAL A 197 41.22 52.55 -30.66
N GLN A 198 42.23 51.77 -31.07
CA GLN A 198 43.31 52.30 -31.94
C GLN A 198 43.76 51.32 -33.04
N SER A 199 42.80 50.72 -33.76
CA SER A 199 43.04 50.32 -35.15
C SER A 199 42.90 51.53 -36.07
N LYS A 200 43.93 52.39 -36.12
CA LYS A 200 44.20 53.35 -37.22
C LYS A 200 45.58 54.00 -37.04
N GLN A 201 46.58 53.30 -37.57
CA GLN A 201 47.55 53.87 -38.51
C GLN A 201 48.30 55.14 -38.06
N HIS A 202 49.50 54.94 -37.49
CA HIS A 202 50.63 55.81 -37.78
C HIS A 202 51.88 54.94 -38.00
N VAL A 203 52.36 54.93 -39.23
CA VAL A 203 53.67 54.41 -39.62
C VAL A 203 54.72 55.33 -39.02
N ILE A 204 55.57 54.80 -38.14
CA ILE A 204 56.95 55.27 -37.95
C ILE A 204 57.79 54.00 -37.90
N ASP A 205 58.52 53.76 -38.98
CA ASP A 205 59.66 52.85 -39.00
C ASP A 205 60.70 53.43 -38.03
N ASP A 206 60.99 52.71 -36.95
CA ASP A 206 62.27 52.73 -36.24
C ASP A 206 62.32 51.48 -35.33
N ASP A 207 63.02 50.46 -35.85
CA ASP A 207 63.99 49.57 -35.21
C ASP A 207 63.75 49.04 -33.77
N ASP A 208 63.79 47.70 -33.68
CA ASP A 208 64.06 46.85 -32.51
C ASP A 208 63.19 46.98 -31.24
N GLY A 209 62.29 46.01 -31.03
CA GLY A 209 61.74 45.77 -29.69
C GLY A 209 60.45 44.96 -29.52
N ILE A 210 60.13 43.97 -30.37
CA ILE A 210 59.06 43.01 -30.04
C ILE A 210 59.57 42.07 -28.94
N SER A 211 59.43 42.48 -27.68
CA SER A 211 59.75 41.65 -26.51
C SER A 211 58.49 41.14 -25.81
N ALA A 212 58.23 39.86 -26.06
CA ALA A 212 57.62 38.88 -25.17
C ALA A 212 56.18 39.12 -24.66
N ALA A 213 55.20 38.77 -25.50
CA ALA A 213 54.07 38.03 -24.96
C ALA A 213 54.63 36.73 -24.37
N GLU A 214 54.58 36.57 -23.04
CA GLU A 214 54.93 35.33 -22.34
C GLU A 214 54.05 34.20 -22.90
N LYS A 215 54.55 33.51 -23.92
CA LYS A 215 54.07 32.17 -24.25
C LYS A 215 54.42 31.33 -23.05
N ILE A 216 53.41 31.04 -22.21
CA ILE A 216 53.52 30.06 -21.14
C ILE A 216 54.18 28.82 -21.79
N PRO A 217 55.40 28.45 -21.40
CA PRO A 217 56.03 27.28 -21.97
C PRO A 217 55.15 26.10 -21.55
N LEU A 218 54.48 25.48 -22.52
CA LEU A 218 53.86 24.18 -22.29
C LEU A 218 54.99 23.26 -21.87
N ASP A 219 54.96 22.84 -20.61
CA ASP A 219 55.86 21.81 -20.13
C ASP A 219 55.49 20.51 -20.84
N ASP A 220 56.19 20.23 -21.93
CA ASP A 220 55.99 19.04 -22.78
C ASP A 220 56.09 17.75 -21.96
N ASN A 221 56.80 17.76 -20.83
CA ASN A 221 56.86 16.60 -19.94
C ASN A 221 55.57 16.45 -19.15
N LEU A 222 55.04 17.54 -18.58
CA LEU A 222 53.75 17.55 -17.90
C LEU A 222 52.61 17.15 -18.85
N TYR A 223 52.64 17.63 -20.09
CA TYR A 223 51.65 17.24 -21.11
C TYR A 223 51.72 15.74 -21.42
N LYS A 224 52.92 15.18 -21.60
CA LYS A 224 53.09 13.73 -21.82
C LYS A 224 52.63 12.90 -20.63
N GLU A 225 52.88 13.37 -19.41
CA GLU A 225 52.46 12.69 -18.18
C GLU A 225 50.93 12.70 -18.03
N LEU A 226 50.28 13.86 -18.20
CA LEU A 226 48.82 13.98 -18.22
C LEU A 226 48.18 13.15 -19.33
N TRP A 227 48.80 13.09 -20.52
CA TRP A 227 48.31 12.29 -21.62
C TRP A 227 48.42 10.79 -21.34
N ALA A 228 49.53 10.35 -20.74
CA ALA A 228 49.72 8.96 -20.33
C ALA A 228 48.73 8.56 -19.22
N GLU A 229 48.49 9.44 -18.24
CA GLU A 229 47.48 9.23 -17.20
C GLU A 229 46.07 9.15 -17.79
N HIS A 230 45.72 10.08 -18.70
CA HIS A 230 44.45 10.06 -19.40
C HIS A 230 44.24 8.76 -20.21
N SER A 231 45.25 8.31 -20.95
CA SER A 231 45.20 7.02 -21.65
C SER A 231 45.09 5.83 -20.69
N SER A 232 45.79 5.87 -19.55
CA SER A 232 45.69 4.83 -18.52
C SER A 232 44.29 4.76 -17.91
N LEU A 233 43.70 5.91 -17.59
CA LEU A 233 42.34 6.02 -17.08
C LEU A 233 41.31 5.51 -18.09
N ASN A 234 41.45 5.84 -19.38
CA ASN A 234 40.55 5.32 -20.40
C ASN A 234 40.63 3.79 -20.54
N ASN A 235 41.83 3.22 -20.49
CA ASN A 235 41.99 1.76 -20.49
C ASN A 235 41.34 1.11 -19.24
N GLN A 236 41.46 1.75 -18.07
CA GLN A 236 40.79 1.27 -16.86
C GLN A 236 39.27 1.36 -16.96
N ILE A 237 38.74 2.42 -17.58
CA ILE A 237 37.31 2.58 -17.84
C ILE A 237 36.82 1.46 -18.76
N GLU A 238 37.51 1.20 -19.88
CA GLU A 238 37.15 0.11 -20.79
C GLU A 238 37.16 -1.27 -20.11
N GLU A 239 38.17 -1.54 -19.27
CA GLU A 239 38.23 -2.81 -18.53
C GLU A 239 37.10 -2.93 -17.51
N LEU A 240 36.77 -1.86 -16.79
CA LEU A 240 35.64 -1.83 -15.85
C LEU A 240 34.29 -2.00 -16.57
N GLU A 241 34.11 -1.39 -17.73
CA GLU A 241 32.91 -1.57 -18.56
C GLU A 241 32.77 -3.02 -19.02
N LYS A 242 33.87 -3.66 -19.41
CA LYS A 242 33.89 -5.08 -19.78
C LYS A 242 33.50 -5.98 -18.60
N VAL A 243 34.11 -5.78 -17.43
CA VAL A 243 33.77 -6.53 -16.20
C VAL A 243 32.31 -6.32 -15.79
N LEU A 244 31.80 -5.09 -15.93
CA LEU A 244 30.40 -4.78 -15.66
C LEU A 244 29.48 -5.56 -16.62
N LYS A 245 29.80 -5.60 -17.91
CA LYS A 245 29.02 -6.35 -18.89
C LYS A 245 29.02 -7.85 -18.61
N GLU A 246 30.18 -8.44 -18.31
CA GLU A 246 30.29 -9.86 -17.96
C GLU A 246 29.50 -10.19 -16.68
N THR A 247 29.51 -9.31 -15.69
CA THR A 247 28.74 -9.52 -14.46
C THR A 247 27.23 -9.40 -14.68
N GLN A 248 26.79 -8.48 -15.54
CA GLN A 248 25.38 -8.38 -15.94
C GLN A 248 24.90 -9.62 -16.70
N GLU A 249 25.72 -10.16 -17.62
CA GLU A 249 25.41 -11.39 -18.35
C GLU A 249 25.28 -12.58 -17.38
N ARG A 250 26.23 -12.77 -16.45
CA ARG A 250 26.14 -13.83 -15.43
C ARG A 250 24.90 -13.69 -14.55
N GLN A 251 24.53 -12.46 -14.18
CA GLN A 251 23.31 -12.23 -13.40
C GLN A 251 22.06 -12.59 -14.20
N ALA A 252 22.00 -12.23 -15.48
CA ALA A 252 20.90 -12.59 -16.37
C ALA A 252 20.74 -14.12 -16.48
N ASP A 253 21.85 -14.84 -16.65
CA ASP A 253 21.85 -16.30 -16.69
C ASP A 253 21.37 -16.91 -15.36
N ALA A 254 21.87 -16.41 -14.22
CA ALA A 254 21.46 -16.88 -12.91
C ALA A 254 19.95 -16.64 -12.64
N PHE A 255 19.42 -15.50 -13.06
CA PHE A 255 17.99 -15.21 -12.99
C PHE A 255 17.19 -16.15 -13.90
N HIS A 256 17.67 -16.38 -15.11
CA HIS A 256 17.04 -17.31 -16.05
C HIS A 256 16.99 -18.74 -15.50
N GLU A 257 18.10 -19.27 -14.98
CA GLU A 257 18.13 -20.59 -14.34
C GLU A 257 17.19 -20.69 -13.14
N THR A 258 17.12 -19.64 -12.34
CA THR A 258 16.25 -19.61 -11.16
C THR A 258 14.78 -19.62 -11.58
N ALA A 259 14.43 -18.83 -12.60
CA ALA A 259 13.08 -18.81 -13.17
C ALA A 259 12.71 -20.18 -13.75
N MET A 260 13.61 -20.82 -14.51
CA MET A 260 13.41 -22.16 -15.06
C MET A 260 13.21 -23.21 -13.96
N ARG A 261 13.99 -23.16 -12.87
CA ARG A 261 13.80 -24.04 -11.70
C ARG A 261 12.43 -23.86 -11.05
N ILE A 262 11.94 -22.62 -10.94
CA ILE A 262 10.61 -22.33 -10.38
C ILE A 262 9.52 -22.90 -11.29
N ILE A 263 9.62 -22.72 -12.61
CA ILE A 263 8.66 -23.25 -13.58
C ILE A 263 8.63 -24.79 -13.52
N GLN A 264 9.79 -25.44 -13.48
CA GLN A 264 9.89 -26.90 -13.36
C GLN A 264 9.32 -27.45 -12.05
N ARG A 265 9.50 -26.74 -10.93
CA ARG A 265 8.88 -27.12 -9.66
C ARG A 265 7.36 -27.01 -9.73
N LYS A 266 6.85 -25.94 -10.34
CA LYS A 266 5.42 -25.71 -10.50
C LYS A 266 4.76 -26.75 -11.41
N SER A 267 5.43 -27.15 -12.51
CA SER A 267 4.89 -28.17 -13.42
C SER A 267 4.89 -29.58 -12.80
N ARG A 268 5.84 -29.88 -11.89
CA ARG A 268 5.89 -31.15 -11.16
C ARG A 268 4.90 -31.24 -10.00
N SER A 269 4.48 -30.13 -9.40
CA SER A 269 3.49 -30.13 -8.31
C SER A 269 2.04 -30.13 -8.80
N SER A 270 1.82 -30.08 -10.11
CA SER A 270 0.51 -30.09 -10.76
C SER A 270 0.13 -31.46 -11.37
N ILE A 271 0.84 -32.52 -10.99
CA ILE A 271 0.55 -33.93 -11.29
C ILE A 271 0.36 -34.64 -9.94
#